data_AF-A0A9P1J2H7-F1
#
_entry.id   AF-A0A9P1J2H7-F1
#
_cell.length_a   1.000
_cell.length_b   1.000
_cell.length_c   1.000
_cell.angle_alpha   90.00
_cell.angle_beta   90.00
_cell.angle_gamma   90.00
#
_symmetry.space_group_name_H-M   'P 1'
#
loop_
_entity.id
_entity.type
_entity.pdbx_description
1 polymer ?
#
loop_
_entity_poly.entity_id
_entity_poly.type
_entity_poly.pdbx_seq_one_letter_code
_entity_poly.pdbx_strand_id
1 'polypeptide(L)'
;MSIIIQPKISLVHETVKIIVKDLEPSRNYKIELRLKHSVGIYRSYGVFKCDITGTIDVSKVAPIRGTYSEICPMGLFESIEPTDTVRYGDYCKCTPPDDFSYEVRVLNSEHNLVCTANFIKKLKDEKVERIEIENPICGTLFKPPGKGPFPTIIDISGTGGGINEQKAAALASRGFCALSLAFFQFKNLPNFLHEVELSYFEKAIHYMKSLPFTSQKIGFQGVSFGGTLAVYLSTRIPEISAVVSINGSFNQDTFAHISENGEPTPYSILPENGKYIEFLNEHMVYKNCVLNGEETEETRMKLENCHPKTAFRFVMALDDLSTPTVHVAKTLGNRLRKLHRSVETHFVPGGHLLDPPCFPPHPIVYAKYLGSYQAYGGENSLHGKSQFLAWEKTVEFFEKNLGQTNNSKL
;
A
#
# COMPACT_ATOMS: atom_id res chain seq x y z
N MET A 1 26.53 -19.12 19.85
CA MET A 1 25.20 -18.73 19.35
C MET A 1 25.39 -17.77 18.18
N SER A 2 24.82 -18.11 17.02
CA SER A 2 24.95 -17.32 15.79
C SER A 2 23.60 -17.16 15.08
N ILE A 3 23.37 -16.01 14.46
CA ILE A 3 22.17 -15.74 13.64
C ILE A 3 22.60 -15.68 12.18
N ILE A 4 22.01 -16.55 11.36
CA ILE A 4 22.18 -16.56 9.91
C ILE A 4 20.97 -15.83 9.32
N ILE A 5 21.24 -14.71 8.64
CA ILE A 5 20.26 -13.94 7.88
C ILE A 5 20.69 -13.97 6.42
N GLN A 6 19.84 -14.52 5.55
CA GLN A 6 20.16 -14.65 4.13
C GLN A 6 18.96 -14.30 3.23
N PRO A 7 19.12 -13.34 2.31
CA PRO A 7 20.26 -12.41 2.18
C PRO A 7 20.29 -11.34 3.30
N LYS A 8 21.44 -10.69 3.52
CA LYS A 8 21.59 -9.57 4.48
C LYS A 8 21.09 -8.22 3.95
N ILE A 9 20.98 -8.11 2.63
CA ILE A 9 20.43 -6.96 1.93
C ILE A 9 19.47 -7.54 0.90
N SER A 10 18.22 -7.11 0.91
CA SER A 10 17.20 -7.57 -0.02
C SER A 10 16.19 -6.46 -0.27
N LEU A 11 15.40 -6.56 -1.32
CA LEU A 11 14.25 -5.67 -1.53
C LEU A 11 13.13 -6.03 -0.54
N VAL A 12 12.22 -5.07 -0.30
CA VAL A 12 11.08 -5.27 0.61
C VAL A 12 10.17 -6.44 0.22
N HIS A 13 10.05 -6.75 -1.08
CA HIS A 13 9.27 -7.89 -1.57
C HIS A 13 10.02 -9.23 -1.55
N GLU A 14 11.33 -9.25 -1.32
CA GLU A 14 12.12 -10.49 -1.29
C GLU A 14 12.07 -11.20 0.07
N THR A 15 12.04 -12.54 0.06
CA THR A 15 12.07 -13.33 1.29
C THR A 15 13.45 -13.29 1.95
N VAL A 16 13.47 -13.23 3.28
CA VAL A 16 14.69 -13.34 4.09
C VAL A 16 14.58 -14.59 4.97
N LYS A 17 15.63 -15.42 4.95
CA LYS A 17 15.74 -16.58 5.84
C LYS A 17 16.41 -16.18 7.15
N ILE A 18 15.81 -16.55 8.28
CA ILE A 18 16.35 -16.34 9.62
C ILE A 18 16.54 -17.71 10.30
N ILE A 19 17.79 -18.04 10.61
CA ILE A 19 18.15 -19.27 11.34
C ILE A 19 19.02 -18.87 12.53
N VAL A 20 18.75 -19.44 13.70
CA VAL A 20 19.58 -19.30 14.89
C VAL A 20 20.22 -20.65 15.19
N LYS A 21 21.54 -20.67 15.40
CA LYS A 21 22.34 -21.87 15.66
C LYS A 21 23.15 -21.76 16.94
N ASP A 22 23.71 -22.90 17.34
CA ASP A 22 24.57 -23.08 18.50
C ASP A 22 23.85 -22.69 19.81
N LEU A 23 22.54 -23.00 19.86
CA LEU A 23 21.67 -22.83 21.01
C LEU A 23 21.69 -24.08 21.90
N GLU A 24 21.26 -23.95 23.14
CA GLU A 24 21.03 -25.13 23.99
C GLU A 24 19.85 -25.95 23.44
N PRO A 25 20.05 -27.24 23.15
CA PRO A 25 18.99 -28.09 22.58
C PRO A 25 17.73 -28.14 23.45
N SER A 26 16.56 -28.19 22.81
CA SER A 26 15.24 -28.29 23.46
C SER A 26 14.85 -27.13 24.41
N ARG A 27 15.66 -26.07 24.53
CA ARG A 27 15.31 -24.85 25.26
C ARG A 27 14.44 -23.92 24.43
N ASN A 28 13.74 -23.01 25.11
CA ASN A 28 12.93 -21.98 24.46
C ASN A 28 13.73 -20.68 24.30
N TYR A 29 13.59 -20.04 23.14
CA TYR A 29 14.19 -18.75 22.84
C TYR A 29 13.16 -17.80 22.24
N LYS A 30 13.20 -16.53 22.65
CA LYS A 30 12.44 -15.46 22.00
C LYS A 30 13.31 -14.87 20.88
N ILE A 31 12.81 -14.93 19.65
CA ILE A 31 13.38 -14.22 18.50
C ILE A 31 12.50 -12.98 18.26
N GLU A 32 13.08 -11.81 18.39
CA GLU A 32 12.42 -10.51 18.20
C GLU A 32 13.01 -9.82 16.96
N LEU A 33 12.14 -9.30 16.09
CA LEU A 33 12.53 -8.44 14.97
C LEU A 33 12.20 -7.00 15.34
N ARG A 34 13.12 -6.07 15.08
CA ARG A 34 12.91 -4.63 15.26
C ARG A 34 13.18 -3.89 13.96
N LEU A 35 12.23 -3.08 13.51
CA LEU A 35 12.46 -2.04 12.50
C LEU A 35 12.84 -0.75 13.23
N LYS A 36 14.04 -0.23 12.95
CA LYS A 36 14.48 1.08 13.45
C LYS A 36 14.08 2.12 12.40
N HIS A 37 13.01 2.87 12.66
CA HIS A 37 12.48 3.89 11.75
C HIS A 37 12.61 5.29 12.36
N SER A 38 12.59 6.32 11.51
CA SER A 38 12.70 7.73 11.93
C SER A 38 11.54 8.18 12.84
N VAL A 39 10.38 7.54 12.72
CA VAL A 39 9.17 7.81 13.53
C VAL A 39 9.08 6.99 14.81
N GLY A 40 10.02 6.06 15.03
CA GLY A 40 10.02 5.15 16.17
C GLY A 40 10.36 3.71 15.79
N ILE A 41 10.29 2.82 16.77
CA ILE A 41 10.58 1.40 16.61
C ILE A 41 9.28 0.62 16.39
N TYR A 42 9.27 -0.22 15.37
CA TYR A 42 8.29 -1.28 15.23
C TYR A 42 8.92 -2.62 15.60
N ARG A 43 8.15 -3.53 16.20
CA ARG A 43 8.65 -4.83 16.66
C ARG A 43 7.69 -5.96 16.35
N SER A 44 8.22 -7.18 16.29
CA SER A 44 7.47 -8.43 16.36
C SER A 44 8.29 -9.47 17.09
N TYR A 45 7.67 -10.56 17.52
CA TYR A 45 8.43 -11.65 18.13
C TYR A 45 7.75 -13.01 18.00
N GLY A 46 8.56 -14.06 18.10
CA GLY A 46 8.12 -15.44 18.31
C GLY A 46 8.98 -16.11 19.37
N VAL A 47 8.37 -16.94 20.20
CA VAL A 47 9.04 -17.83 21.15
C VAL A 47 9.05 -19.21 20.53
N PHE A 48 10.23 -19.75 20.30
CA PHE A 48 10.44 -21.02 19.61
C PHE A 48 11.15 -22.00 20.52
N LYS A 49 10.83 -23.28 20.36
CA LYS A 49 11.60 -24.36 20.96
C LYS A 49 12.73 -24.74 20.01
N CYS A 50 13.95 -24.69 20.52
CA CYS A 50 15.13 -25.15 19.82
C CYS A 50 15.04 -26.66 19.55
N ASP A 51 15.46 -27.09 18.35
CA ASP A 51 15.54 -28.51 18.04
C ASP A 51 16.67 -29.21 18.82
N ILE A 52 16.78 -30.53 18.64
CA ILE A 52 17.79 -31.37 19.31
C ILE A 52 19.23 -31.06 18.85
N THR A 53 19.40 -30.33 17.75
CA THR A 53 20.71 -29.96 17.18
C THR A 53 21.18 -28.57 17.62
N GLY A 54 20.40 -27.85 18.42
CA GLY A 54 20.73 -26.48 18.80
C GLY A 54 20.33 -25.44 17.75
N THR A 55 19.33 -25.74 16.90
CA THR A 55 18.89 -24.87 15.80
C THR A 55 17.42 -24.45 15.93
N ILE A 56 17.14 -23.20 15.52
CA ILE A 56 15.79 -22.69 15.21
C ILE A 56 15.83 -22.14 13.79
N ASP A 57 15.09 -22.75 12.86
CA ASP A 57 14.88 -22.24 11.49
C ASP A 57 13.45 -21.71 11.40
N VAL A 58 13.29 -20.38 11.37
CA VAL A 58 11.98 -19.70 11.45
C VAL A 58 11.04 -20.13 10.30
N SER A 59 11.59 -20.58 9.18
CA SER A 59 10.78 -21.08 8.05
C SER A 59 10.24 -22.50 8.24
N LYS A 60 10.64 -23.21 9.29
CA LYS A 60 10.31 -24.64 9.51
C LYS A 60 9.52 -24.91 10.78
N VAL A 61 9.52 -23.98 11.73
CA VAL A 61 8.86 -24.16 13.02
C VAL A 61 7.95 -22.98 13.33
N ALA A 62 6.76 -23.27 13.84
CA ALA A 62 5.85 -22.24 14.32
C ALA A 62 6.32 -21.75 15.70
N PRO A 63 6.12 -20.46 16.03
CA PRO A 63 6.30 -19.99 17.39
C PRO A 63 5.26 -20.65 18.31
N ILE A 64 5.66 -21.01 19.52
CA ILE A 64 4.76 -21.49 20.58
C ILE A 64 3.93 -20.32 21.14
N ARG A 65 4.49 -19.10 21.10
CA ARG A 65 3.85 -17.84 21.48
C ARG A 65 4.48 -16.71 20.67
N GLY A 66 3.72 -15.70 20.29
CA GLY A 66 4.29 -14.58 19.57
C GLY A 66 3.23 -13.64 19.03
N THR A 67 3.66 -12.77 18.14
CA THR A 67 2.82 -11.89 17.32
C THR A 67 2.20 -12.62 16.12
N TYR A 68 2.58 -13.87 15.87
CA TYR A 68 1.97 -14.78 14.89
C TYR A 68 2.02 -16.22 15.41
N SER A 69 1.30 -17.15 14.76
CA SER A 69 1.12 -18.53 15.24
C SER A 69 1.39 -19.63 14.21
N GLU A 70 1.54 -19.30 12.92
CA GLU A 70 1.76 -20.29 11.85
C GLU A 70 3.26 -20.52 11.56
N ILE A 71 3.58 -21.59 10.83
CA ILE A 71 4.91 -21.71 10.18
C ILE A 71 4.94 -20.70 9.03
N CYS A 72 5.55 -19.54 9.26
CA CYS A 72 5.67 -18.49 8.27
C CYS A 72 7.11 -17.93 8.24
N PRO A 73 7.87 -18.11 7.14
CA PRO A 73 9.23 -17.57 7.02
C PRO A 73 9.30 -16.06 7.23
N MET A 74 8.26 -15.34 6.77
CA MET A 74 8.14 -13.89 6.89
C MET A 74 7.23 -13.48 8.06
N GLY A 75 6.84 -14.39 8.95
CA GLY A 75 5.87 -14.14 10.02
C GLY A 75 6.26 -12.97 10.93
N LEU A 76 7.55 -12.82 11.23
CA LEU A 76 8.05 -11.66 11.98
C LEU A 76 7.84 -10.32 11.23
N PHE A 77 7.91 -10.30 9.91
CA PHE A 77 7.65 -9.08 9.13
C PHE A 77 6.14 -8.84 8.97
N GLU A 78 5.38 -9.91 8.75
CA GLU A 78 3.92 -9.87 8.59
C GLU A 78 3.21 -9.43 9.87
N SER A 79 3.78 -9.70 11.04
CA SER A 79 3.16 -9.37 12.32
C SER A 79 3.86 -8.23 13.07
N ILE A 80 4.54 -7.33 12.35
CA ILE A 80 5.23 -6.21 12.99
C ILE A 80 4.21 -5.17 13.49
N GLU A 81 4.46 -4.59 14.65
CA GLU A 81 3.56 -3.63 15.30
C GLU A 81 4.34 -2.45 15.89
N PRO A 82 3.75 -1.24 15.98
CA PRO A 82 4.40 -0.09 16.60
C PRO A 82 4.67 -0.34 18.08
N THR A 83 5.79 0.20 18.57
CA THR A 83 6.05 0.31 20.01
C THR A 83 5.58 1.65 20.55
N ASP A 84 5.72 1.84 21.86
CA ASP A 84 5.51 3.10 22.58
C ASP A 84 6.39 4.26 22.08
N THR A 85 7.45 3.97 21.33
CA THR A 85 8.29 4.99 20.69
C THR A 85 7.69 5.57 19.41
N VAL A 86 6.68 4.92 18.82
CA VAL A 86 5.93 5.47 17.68
C VAL A 86 4.81 6.33 18.22
N ARG A 87 4.73 7.59 17.77
CA ARG A 87 3.65 8.48 18.18
C ARG A 87 2.30 7.89 17.78
N TYR A 88 1.34 7.97 18.70
CA TYR A 88 -0.02 7.48 18.47
C TYR A 88 -0.65 8.09 17.21
N GLY A 89 -1.19 7.25 16.34
CA GLY A 89 -1.79 7.63 15.06
C GLY A 89 -0.81 8.15 14.00
N ASP A 90 0.51 8.10 14.24
CA ASP A 90 1.50 8.40 13.20
C ASP A 90 1.66 7.21 12.26
N TYR A 91 2.05 7.49 11.02
CA TYR A 91 2.24 6.49 9.98
C TYR A 91 3.72 6.31 9.64
N CYS A 92 4.06 5.18 9.01
CA CYS A 92 5.42 4.90 8.56
C CYS A 92 5.73 5.76 7.32
N LYS A 93 6.44 6.88 7.53
CA LYS A 93 6.79 7.86 6.50
C LYS A 93 7.94 7.34 5.62
N CYS A 94 7.70 7.20 4.32
CA CYS A 94 8.70 6.70 3.36
C CYS A 94 8.83 7.60 2.13
N THR A 95 8.95 8.91 2.38
CA THR A 95 9.28 9.92 1.38
C THR A 95 10.44 10.77 1.94
N PRO A 96 11.67 10.65 1.40
CA PRO A 96 12.08 9.72 0.33
C PRO A 96 11.98 8.23 0.77
N PRO A 97 12.00 7.27 -0.16
CA PRO A 97 11.87 5.84 0.12
C PRO A 97 13.17 5.28 0.69
N ASP A 98 13.44 5.62 1.95
CA ASP A 98 14.62 5.19 2.69
C ASP A 98 14.57 3.69 3.05
N ASP A 99 15.74 3.07 3.07
CA ASP A 99 15.88 1.65 3.39
C ASP A 99 15.44 1.32 4.83
N PHE A 100 14.79 0.16 4.99
CA PHE A 100 14.42 -0.35 6.31
C PHE A 100 15.57 -1.10 6.96
N SER A 101 16.07 -0.53 8.06
CA SER A 101 17.08 -1.16 8.92
C SER A 101 16.42 -2.05 9.97
N TYR A 102 16.67 -3.34 9.88
CA TYR A 102 16.16 -4.32 10.82
C TYR A 102 17.24 -4.88 11.74
N GLU A 103 16.84 -5.21 12.96
CA GLU A 103 17.64 -5.92 13.96
C GLU A 103 16.89 -7.17 14.44
N VAL A 104 17.51 -8.34 14.34
CA VAL A 104 17.06 -9.57 14.99
C VAL A 104 17.74 -9.66 16.36
N ARG A 105 16.97 -9.90 17.41
CA ARG A 105 17.44 -10.12 18.77
C ARG A 105 16.98 -11.49 19.25
N VAL A 106 17.88 -12.28 19.79
CA VAL A 106 17.56 -13.57 20.42
C VAL A 106 17.73 -13.45 21.91
N LEU A 107 16.71 -13.83 22.67
CA LEU A 107 16.70 -13.83 24.13
C LEU A 107 16.46 -15.25 24.64
N ASN A 108 17.15 -15.63 25.72
CA ASN A 108 16.95 -16.92 26.39
C ASN A 108 15.69 -16.89 27.29
N SER A 109 15.42 -17.99 27.99
CA SER A 109 14.26 -18.13 28.90
C SER A 109 14.29 -17.20 30.12
N GLU A 110 15.44 -16.66 30.49
CA GLU A 110 15.58 -15.65 31.56
C GLU A 110 15.48 -14.21 31.02
N HIS A 111 15.12 -14.05 29.74
CA HIS A 111 15.08 -12.76 29.03
C HIS A 111 16.44 -12.07 28.87
N ASN A 112 17.55 -12.81 29.01
CA ASN A 112 18.88 -12.30 28.70
C ASN A 112 19.09 -12.27 27.18
N LEU A 113 19.60 -11.15 26.66
CA LEU A 113 19.98 -11.03 25.26
C LEU A 113 21.22 -11.89 24.99
N VAL A 114 21.10 -12.87 24.08
CA VAL A 114 22.19 -13.80 23.79
C VAL A 114 22.92 -13.51 22.48
N CYS A 115 22.22 -13.03 21.46
CA CYS A 115 22.84 -12.58 20.21
C CYS A 115 21.93 -11.63 19.43
N THR A 116 22.55 -10.84 18.55
CA THR A 116 21.87 -9.92 17.63
C THR A 116 22.48 -9.97 16.23
N ALA A 117 21.69 -9.57 15.23
CA ALA A 117 22.15 -9.40 13.86
C ALA A 117 21.33 -8.32 13.17
N ASN A 118 22.00 -7.46 12.38
CA ASN A 118 21.36 -6.43 11.59
C ASN A 118 21.32 -6.83 10.11
N PHE A 119 20.30 -6.36 9.40
CA PHE A 119 20.14 -6.54 7.95
C PHE A 119 19.24 -5.42 7.39
N ILE A 120 19.23 -5.29 6.06
CA ILE A 120 18.56 -4.18 5.37
C ILE A 120 17.53 -4.72 4.39
N LYS A 121 16.35 -4.09 4.39
CA LYS A 121 15.31 -4.27 3.38
C LYS A 121 15.14 -2.97 2.59
N LYS A 122 15.53 -2.99 1.32
CA LYS A 122 15.51 -1.83 0.44
C LYS A 122 14.13 -1.57 -0.13
N LEU A 123 13.68 -0.32 -0.11
CA LEU A 123 12.44 0.10 -0.77
C LEU A 123 12.61 0.24 -2.28
N LYS A 124 13.84 0.52 -2.71
CA LYS A 124 14.20 0.75 -4.10
C LYS A 124 15.49 0.01 -4.42
N ASP A 125 15.54 -0.65 -5.57
CA ASP A 125 16.78 -1.21 -6.11
C ASP A 125 17.81 -0.09 -6.36
N GLU A 126 19.10 -0.38 -6.18
CA GLU A 126 20.17 0.62 -6.38
C GLU A 126 20.24 1.12 -7.82
N LYS A 127 19.87 0.27 -8.79
CA LYS A 127 19.90 0.58 -10.22
C LYS A 127 18.68 1.36 -10.70
N VAL A 128 17.64 1.49 -9.87
CA VAL A 128 16.46 2.31 -10.20
C VAL A 128 16.81 3.78 -9.95
N GLU A 129 16.60 4.61 -10.96
CA GLU A 129 16.78 6.06 -10.87
C GLU A 129 15.56 6.70 -10.17
N ARG A 130 15.79 7.56 -9.18
CA ARG A 130 14.76 8.41 -8.55
C ARG A 130 14.91 9.82 -9.11
N ILE A 131 13.89 10.29 -9.83
CA ILE A 131 13.90 11.57 -10.54
C ILE A 131 12.75 12.42 -10.02
N GLU A 132 13.07 13.51 -9.34
CA GLU A 132 12.07 14.45 -8.85
C GLU A 132 11.61 15.37 -9.99
N ILE A 133 10.30 15.59 -10.09
CA ILE A 133 9.67 16.40 -11.13
C ILE A 133 8.87 17.51 -10.45
N GLU A 134 9.13 18.75 -10.83
CA GLU A 134 8.44 19.93 -10.29
C GLU A 134 7.53 20.61 -11.31
N ASN A 135 7.81 20.43 -12.61
CA ASN A 135 7.02 20.97 -13.71
C ASN A 135 7.08 20.00 -14.91
N PRO A 136 6.00 19.85 -15.71
CA PRO A 136 4.68 20.51 -15.59
C PRO A 136 3.76 19.85 -14.54
N ILE A 137 4.23 18.78 -13.91
CA ILE A 137 3.54 18.06 -12.83
C ILE A 137 4.48 17.98 -11.62
N CYS A 138 3.92 17.67 -10.46
CA CYS A 138 4.68 17.55 -9.23
C CYS A 138 4.65 16.10 -8.74
N GLY A 139 5.81 15.46 -8.64
CA GLY A 139 5.91 14.05 -8.27
C GLY A 139 7.33 13.50 -8.34
N THR A 140 7.45 12.20 -8.12
CA THR A 140 8.74 11.49 -8.19
C THR A 140 8.62 10.30 -9.12
N LEU A 141 9.42 10.33 -10.19
CA LEU A 141 9.52 9.27 -11.18
C LEU A 141 10.61 8.27 -10.79
N PHE A 142 10.25 7.00 -10.77
CA PHE A 142 11.16 5.88 -10.57
C PHE A 142 11.33 5.13 -11.90
N LYS A 143 12.56 5.18 -12.43
CA LYS A 143 12.91 4.61 -13.72
C LYS A 143 13.81 3.38 -13.54
N PRO A 144 13.40 2.19 -14.02
CA PRO A 144 14.26 1.00 -14.02
C PRO A 144 15.50 1.17 -14.91
N PRO A 145 16.55 0.34 -14.70
CA PRO A 145 17.73 0.37 -15.55
C PRO A 145 17.40 -0.09 -16.99
N GLY A 146 18.01 0.58 -17.97
CA GLY A 146 17.87 0.25 -19.39
C GLY A 146 17.14 1.33 -20.21
N LYS A 147 16.90 0.99 -21.49
CA LYS A 147 16.36 1.92 -22.51
C LYS A 147 14.83 1.96 -22.58
N GLY A 148 14.11 1.02 -21.96
CA GLY A 148 12.67 0.85 -22.14
C GLY A 148 12.30 0.31 -23.54
N PRO A 149 11.03 0.47 -23.98
CA PRO A 149 9.94 1.06 -23.20
C PRO A 149 9.53 0.17 -22.03
N PHE A 150 9.25 0.76 -20.87
CA PHE A 150 8.83 0.07 -19.66
C PHE A 150 7.30 0.12 -19.52
N PRO A 151 6.64 -0.94 -19.04
CA PRO A 151 5.27 -0.85 -18.56
C PRO A 151 5.15 0.29 -17.54
N THR A 152 4.20 1.20 -17.75
CA THR A 152 4.19 2.52 -17.09
C THR A 152 3.00 2.68 -16.15
N ILE A 153 3.25 3.12 -14.91
CA ILE A 153 2.25 3.24 -13.86
C ILE A 153 2.30 4.65 -13.24
N ILE A 154 1.13 5.22 -12.96
CA ILE A 154 0.96 6.38 -12.09
C ILE A 154 0.30 5.91 -10.79
N ASP A 155 0.92 6.24 -9.66
CA ASP A 155 0.44 5.97 -8.30
C ASP A 155 0.05 7.28 -7.61
N ILE A 156 -1.11 7.29 -6.96
CA ILE A 156 -1.59 8.43 -6.16
C ILE A 156 -2.04 7.99 -4.76
N SER A 157 -1.81 8.87 -3.78
CA SER A 157 -2.23 8.68 -2.40
C SER A 157 -3.71 9.01 -2.16
N GLY A 158 -4.20 8.74 -0.94
CA GLY A 158 -5.52 9.18 -0.47
C GLY A 158 -5.54 10.64 0.02
N THR A 159 -6.49 10.94 0.92
CA THR A 159 -6.76 12.29 1.45
C THR A 159 -5.71 12.81 2.45
N GLY A 160 -4.59 12.11 2.65
CA GLY A 160 -3.50 12.57 3.53
C GLY A 160 -2.70 13.77 2.99
N GLY A 161 -2.78 14.03 1.67
CA GLY A 161 -1.97 15.06 1.01
C GLY A 161 -0.51 14.65 0.87
N GLY A 162 0.29 15.55 0.31
CA GLY A 162 1.73 15.29 0.16
C GLY A 162 2.03 14.29 -0.96
N ILE A 163 3.10 13.51 -0.76
CA ILE A 163 3.53 12.47 -1.69
C ILE A 163 3.99 11.24 -0.92
N ASN A 164 3.60 10.06 -1.41
CA ASN A 164 4.00 8.75 -0.89
C ASN A 164 4.76 8.00 -1.99
N GLU A 165 6.04 7.72 -1.76
CA GLU A 165 6.94 7.17 -2.78
C GLU A 165 7.12 5.64 -2.72
N GLN A 166 6.68 4.99 -1.64
CA GLN A 166 6.99 3.59 -1.37
C GLN A 166 6.46 2.61 -2.43
N LYS A 167 5.24 2.84 -2.95
CA LYS A 167 4.63 1.95 -3.94
C LYS A 167 5.32 2.08 -5.29
N ALA A 168 5.58 3.30 -5.75
CA ALA A 168 6.26 3.54 -7.02
C ALA A 168 7.73 3.07 -6.98
N ALA A 169 8.44 3.29 -5.88
CA ALA A 169 9.81 2.79 -5.69
C ALA A 169 9.89 1.26 -5.73
N ALA A 170 8.97 0.58 -5.02
CA ALA A 170 8.91 -0.88 -5.02
C ALA A 170 8.49 -1.44 -6.38
N LEU A 171 7.57 -0.78 -7.11
CA LEU A 171 7.16 -1.18 -8.47
C LEU A 171 8.29 -1.02 -9.48
N ALA A 172 9.09 0.05 -9.37
CA ALA A 172 10.23 0.22 -10.26
C ALA A 172 11.32 -0.83 -10.04
N SER A 173 11.41 -1.34 -8.81
CA SER A 173 12.23 -2.51 -8.46
C SER A 173 11.64 -3.84 -8.94
N ARG A 174 10.47 -3.80 -9.60
CA ARG A 174 9.86 -4.89 -10.37
C ARG A 174 9.86 -4.61 -11.88
N GLY A 175 10.61 -3.60 -12.34
CA GLY A 175 10.78 -3.30 -13.76
C GLY A 175 9.71 -2.38 -14.38
N PHE A 176 8.83 -1.78 -13.58
CA PHE A 176 7.86 -0.77 -14.04
C PHE A 176 8.47 0.63 -14.05
N CYS A 177 8.13 1.47 -15.03
CA CYS A 177 8.35 2.90 -14.90
C CYS A 177 7.20 3.51 -14.10
N ALA A 178 7.45 3.92 -12.86
CA ALA A 178 6.39 4.29 -11.92
C ALA A 178 6.54 5.74 -11.45
N LEU A 179 5.46 6.51 -11.51
CA LEU A 179 5.39 7.87 -11.00
C LEU A 179 4.54 7.90 -9.73
N SER A 180 5.12 8.33 -8.61
CA SER A 180 4.31 8.82 -7.47
C SER A 180 3.90 10.26 -7.78
N LEU A 181 2.62 10.46 -8.08
CA LEU A 181 2.06 11.76 -8.42
C LEU A 181 1.46 12.43 -7.18
N ALA A 182 2.00 13.57 -6.80
CA ALA A 182 1.35 14.45 -5.84
C ALA A 182 0.25 15.25 -6.55
N PHE A 183 -0.89 15.48 -5.91
CA PHE A 183 -2.00 16.25 -6.50
C PHE A 183 -2.59 17.34 -5.59
N PHE A 184 -2.29 17.33 -4.28
CA PHE A 184 -2.69 18.40 -3.34
C PHE A 184 -1.82 18.38 -2.06
N GLN A 185 -1.80 19.49 -1.33
CA GLN A 185 -0.99 19.72 -0.12
C GLN A 185 0.48 19.34 -0.27
N PHE A 186 1.06 19.64 -1.44
CA PHE A 186 2.46 19.35 -1.74
C PHE A 186 3.07 20.46 -2.60
N LYS A 187 4.13 21.10 -2.10
CA LYS A 187 4.81 22.22 -2.76
C LYS A 187 3.83 23.32 -3.20
N ASN A 188 3.72 23.57 -4.50
CA ASN A 188 2.88 24.58 -5.13
C ASN A 188 1.51 24.05 -5.60
N LEU A 189 1.13 22.83 -5.22
CA LEU A 189 -0.18 22.25 -5.54
C LEU A 189 -1.29 22.84 -4.66
N PRO A 190 -2.57 22.68 -5.05
CA PRO A 190 -3.69 23.17 -4.27
C PRO A 190 -3.74 22.64 -2.84
N ASN A 191 -4.39 23.36 -1.94
CA ASN A 191 -4.45 22.99 -0.52
C ASN A 191 -5.67 22.12 -0.20
N PHE A 192 -6.73 22.22 -1.01
CA PHE A 192 -7.98 21.49 -0.83
C PHE A 192 -8.29 20.60 -2.03
N LEU A 193 -8.96 19.48 -1.79
CA LEU A 193 -9.28 18.51 -2.86
C LEU A 193 -10.17 19.09 -3.96
N HIS A 194 -11.14 19.92 -3.58
CA HIS A 194 -12.06 20.58 -4.51
C HIS A 194 -11.37 21.65 -5.39
N GLU A 195 -10.12 22.01 -5.13
CA GLU A 195 -9.32 22.89 -5.99
C GLU A 195 -8.51 22.09 -7.03
N VAL A 196 -8.45 20.77 -6.91
CA VAL A 196 -7.69 19.90 -7.81
C VAL A 196 -8.48 19.73 -9.10
N GLU A 197 -7.92 20.19 -10.21
CA GLU A 197 -8.54 20.06 -11.53
C GLU A 197 -8.29 18.69 -12.16
N LEU A 198 -9.32 18.10 -12.78
CA LEU A 198 -9.21 16.86 -13.56
C LEU A 198 -8.09 16.94 -14.61
N SER A 199 -7.94 18.09 -15.27
CA SER A 199 -6.92 18.34 -16.29
C SER A 199 -5.48 18.17 -15.77
N TYR A 200 -5.25 18.24 -14.45
CA TYR A 200 -3.95 17.94 -13.86
C TYR A 200 -3.54 16.47 -14.06
N PHE A 201 -4.50 15.54 -13.94
CA PHE A 201 -4.25 14.11 -14.15
C PHE A 201 -4.04 13.79 -15.64
N GLU A 202 -4.76 14.47 -16.53
CA GLU A 202 -4.51 14.39 -17.98
C GLU A 202 -3.09 14.85 -18.33
N LYS A 203 -2.65 15.97 -17.75
CA LYS A 203 -1.26 16.46 -17.92
C LYS A 203 -0.24 15.44 -17.43
N ALA A 204 -0.49 14.77 -16.31
CA ALA A 204 0.41 13.71 -15.81
C ALA A 204 0.49 12.51 -16.76
N ILE A 205 -0.65 12.07 -17.29
CA ILE A 205 -0.71 10.97 -18.27
C ILE A 205 0.03 11.36 -19.56
N HIS A 206 -0.19 12.56 -20.08
CA HIS A 206 0.49 13.05 -21.28
C HIS A 206 2.00 13.21 -21.07
N TYR A 207 2.41 13.75 -19.92
CA TYR A 207 3.81 13.85 -19.54
C TYR A 207 4.47 12.46 -19.54
N MET A 208 3.86 11.48 -18.86
CA MET A 208 4.39 10.12 -18.81
C MET A 208 4.49 9.49 -20.21
N LYS A 209 3.48 9.65 -21.06
CA LYS A 209 3.49 9.13 -22.45
C LYS A 209 4.51 9.83 -23.35
N SER A 210 4.95 11.05 -23.01
CA SER A 210 5.95 11.80 -23.78
C SER A 210 7.39 11.31 -23.57
N LEU A 211 7.65 10.61 -22.46
CA LEU A 211 8.99 10.11 -22.12
C LEU A 211 9.40 8.98 -23.08
N PRO A 212 10.64 8.96 -23.60
CA PRO A 212 11.05 8.01 -24.65
C PRO A 212 11.15 6.56 -24.16
N PHE A 213 11.17 6.34 -22.84
CA PHE A 213 11.33 5.04 -22.20
C PHE A 213 10.04 4.50 -21.57
N THR A 214 8.91 5.20 -21.69
CA THR A 214 7.61 4.73 -21.17
C THR A 214 6.83 4.00 -22.26
N SER A 215 5.90 3.16 -21.85
CA SER A 215 4.93 2.57 -22.75
C SER A 215 3.75 3.51 -22.94
N GLN A 216 3.05 3.36 -24.07
CA GLN A 216 1.85 4.16 -24.35
C GLN A 216 0.61 3.70 -23.56
N LYS A 217 0.70 2.52 -22.92
CA LYS A 217 -0.36 1.98 -22.05
C LYS A 217 -0.09 2.40 -20.61
N ILE A 218 -0.99 3.19 -20.03
CA ILE A 218 -0.84 3.68 -18.67
C ILE A 218 -1.65 2.82 -17.69
N GLY A 219 -0.96 2.30 -16.68
CA GLY A 219 -1.57 1.83 -15.44
C GLY A 219 -1.81 3.00 -14.50
N PHE A 220 -2.94 2.99 -13.82
CA PHE A 220 -3.27 3.98 -12.80
C PHE A 220 -3.67 3.25 -11.52
N GLN A 221 -3.03 3.58 -10.41
CA GLN A 221 -3.38 3.02 -9.11
C GLN A 221 -3.52 4.08 -8.04
N GLY A 222 -4.26 3.74 -7.00
CA GLY A 222 -4.23 4.50 -5.77
C GLY A 222 -4.87 3.77 -4.62
N VAL A 223 -4.63 4.32 -3.43
CA VAL A 223 -5.19 3.84 -2.16
C VAL A 223 -6.21 4.83 -1.62
N SER A 224 -7.26 4.34 -0.97
CA SER A 224 -8.30 5.18 -0.37
C SER A 224 -8.95 6.09 -1.42
N PHE A 225 -9.04 7.40 -1.19
CA PHE A 225 -9.50 8.35 -2.20
C PHE A 225 -8.72 8.28 -3.52
N GLY A 226 -7.42 7.97 -3.50
CA GLY A 226 -6.65 7.73 -4.71
C GLY A 226 -7.16 6.52 -5.51
N GLY A 227 -7.63 5.48 -4.81
CA GLY A 227 -8.27 4.32 -5.41
C GLY A 227 -9.66 4.63 -5.99
N THR A 228 -10.42 5.50 -5.33
CA THR A 228 -11.68 6.07 -5.87
C THR A 228 -11.39 6.85 -7.15
N LEU A 229 -10.39 7.74 -7.10
CA LEU A 229 -10.06 8.64 -8.17
C LEU A 229 -9.47 7.90 -9.38
N ALA A 230 -8.69 6.84 -9.18
CA ALA A 230 -8.19 6.00 -10.27
C ALA A 230 -9.34 5.38 -11.10
N VAL A 231 -10.43 4.94 -10.44
CA VAL A 231 -11.62 4.45 -11.15
C VAL A 231 -12.35 5.60 -11.83
N TYR A 232 -12.58 6.71 -11.12
CA TYR A 232 -13.27 7.87 -11.66
C TYR A 232 -12.57 8.43 -12.91
N LEU A 233 -11.25 8.64 -12.85
CA LEU A 233 -10.44 9.15 -13.97
C LEU A 233 -10.52 8.22 -15.18
N SER A 234 -10.64 6.90 -14.99
CA SER A 234 -10.81 5.96 -16.11
C SER A 234 -12.13 6.15 -16.87
N THR A 235 -13.14 6.80 -16.27
CA THR A 235 -14.39 7.18 -16.95
C THR A 235 -14.25 8.46 -17.80
N ARG A 236 -13.14 9.19 -17.61
CA ARG A 236 -12.90 10.51 -18.20
C ARG A 236 -11.73 10.49 -19.19
N ILE A 237 -10.72 9.65 -18.93
CA ILE A 237 -9.45 9.60 -19.66
C ILE A 237 -9.26 8.21 -20.30
N PRO A 238 -9.54 8.05 -21.60
CA PRO A 238 -9.53 6.76 -22.28
C PRO A 238 -8.13 6.12 -22.42
N GLU A 239 -7.06 6.88 -22.20
CA GLU A 239 -5.67 6.42 -22.19
C GLU A 239 -5.34 5.45 -21.04
N ILE A 240 -6.16 5.45 -19.98
CA ILE A 240 -5.96 4.57 -18.83
C ILE A 240 -6.31 3.13 -19.22
N SER A 241 -5.29 2.29 -19.30
CA SER A 241 -5.37 0.91 -19.79
C SER A 241 -5.62 -0.11 -18.67
N ALA A 242 -5.14 0.17 -17.47
CA ALA A 242 -5.31 -0.71 -16.30
C ALA A 242 -5.49 0.13 -15.03
N VAL A 243 -6.46 -0.23 -14.20
CA VAL A 243 -6.78 0.46 -12.95
C VAL A 243 -6.60 -0.50 -11.77
N VAL A 244 -5.88 -0.08 -10.73
CA VAL A 244 -5.84 -0.77 -9.44
C VAL A 244 -6.40 0.15 -8.36
N SER A 245 -7.56 -0.22 -7.81
CA SER A 245 -8.20 0.49 -6.71
C SER A 245 -7.96 -0.28 -5.41
N ILE A 246 -7.16 0.28 -4.51
CA ILE A 246 -6.85 -0.29 -3.20
C ILE A 246 -7.76 0.39 -2.17
N ASN A 247 -8.76 -0.31 -1.67
CA ASN A 247 -9.72 0.23 -0.69
C ASN A 247 -10.32 1.58 -1.09
N GLY A 248 -10.58 1.75 -2.40
CA GLY A 248 -11.31 2.91 -2.91
C GLY A 248 -12.80 2.82 -2.58
N SER A 249 -13.48 3.96 -2.64
CA SER A 249 -14.94 4.06 -2.52
C SER A 249 -15.63 3.81 -3.86
N PHE A 250 -16.96 3.68 -3.84
CA PHE A 250 -17.79 3.50 -5.03
C PHE A 250 -18.11 4.83 -5.73
N ASN A 251 -17.94 5.96 -5.03
CA ASN A 251 -18.06 7.29 -5.61
C ASN A 251 -17.17 8.32 -4.88
N GLN A 252 -17.00 9.49 -5.50
CA GLN A 252 -16.55 10.70 -4.78
C GLN A 252 -17.65 11.17 -3.83
N ASP A 253 -17.32 12.04 -2.87
CA ASP A 253 -18.29 12.51 -1.88
C ASP A 253 -18.11 13.98 -1.46
N THR A 254 -19.01 14.49 -0.62
CA THR A 254 -18.98 15.89 -0.16
C THR A 254 -17.68 16.30 0.54
N PHE A 255 -16.89 15.36 1.09
CA PHE A 255 -15.59 15.66 1.70
C PHE A 255 -14.42 15.50 0.72
N ALA A 256 -14.50 14.51 -0.16
CA ALA A 256 -13.44 14.14 -1.09
C ALA A 256 -13.96 14.08 -2.53
N HIS A 257 -13.79 15.19 -3.24
CA HIS A 257 -14.04 15.33 -4.66
C HIS A 257 -13.06 16.30 -5.30
N ILE A 258 -12.85 16.14 -6.60
CA ILE A 258 -12.06 17.06 -7.44
C ILE A 258 -12.99 17.96 -8.28
N SER A 259 -12.40 18.93 -8.96
CA SER A 259 -13.12 19.85 -9.85
C SER A 259 -12.77 19.63 -11.32
N GLU A 260 -13.63 20.13 -12.19
CA GLU A 260 -13.42 20.19 -13.63
C GLU A 260 -13.95 21.53 -14.15
N ASN A 261 -13.06 22.30 -14.76
CA ASN A 261 -13.35 23.64 -15.26
C ASN A 261 -13.83 24.60 -14.16
N GLY A 262 -13.29 24.47 -12.95
CA GLY A 262 -13.63 25.29 -11.79
C GLY A 262 -14.90 24.87 -11.05
N GLU A 263 -15.62 23.85 -11.53
CA GLU A 263 -16.83 23.34 -10.91
C GLU A 263 -16.61 21.95 -10.30
N PRO A 264 -17.24 21.60 -9.17
CA PRO A 264 -17.11 20.27 -8.59
C PRO A 264 -17.55 19.19 -9.56
N THR A 265 -16.74 18.13 -9.69
CA THR A 265 -17.16 16.92 -10.40
C THR A 265 -18.30 16.22 -9.65
N PRO A 266 -19.13 15.39 -10.32
CA PRO A 266 -20.24 14.73 -9.64
C PRO A 266 -19.77 13.88 -8.45
N TYR A 267 -20.42 14.06 -7.29
CA TYR A 267 -20.10 13.41 -6.03
C TYR A 267 -21.37 13.03 -5.24
N SER A 268 -21.27 12.03 -4.38
CA SER A 268 -22.35 11.61 -3.48
C SER A 268 -22.51 12.56 -2.30
N ILE A 269 -23.75 12.81 -1.88
CA ILE A 269 -24.03 13.63 -0.70
C ILE A 269 -23.99 12.74 0.53
N LEU A 270 -23.08 13.04 1.45
CA LEU A 270 -22.98 12.26 2.68
C LEU A 270 -24.06 12.67 3.68
N PRO A 271 -24.49 11.74 4.54
CA PRO A 271 -25.48 12.02 5.58
C PRO A 271 -25.13 13.25 6.43
N GLU A 272 -26.11 14.14 6.63
CA GLU A 272 -25.94 15.38 7.40
C GLU A 272 -25.41 15.14 8.82
N ASN A 273 -24.65 16.10 9.34
CA ASN A 273 -24.12 16.12 10.71
C ASN A 273 -23.32 14.86 11.11
N GLY A 274 -22.71 14.16 10.14
CA GLY A 274 -21.96 12.95 10.41
C GLY A 274 -22.86 11.79 10.89
N LYS A 275 -24.13 11.78 10.47
CA LYS A 275 -25.03 10.65 10.72
C LYS A 275 -24.37 9.36 10.20
N TYR A 276 -24.38 8.31 11.02
CA TYR A 276 -23.67 7.04 10.79
C TYR A 276 -22.14 7.05 10.96
N ILE A 277 -21.54 8.16 11.42
CA ILE A 277 -20.19 8.11 11.96
C ILE A 277 -20.26 7.43 13.33
N GLU A 278 -19.43 6.41 13.52
CA GLU A 278 -19.33 5.65 14.76
C GLU A 278 -17.95 5.89 15.38
N PHE A 279 -17.80 5.52 16.65
CA PHE A 279 -16.51 5.55 17.34
C PHE A 279 -16.21 4.20 17.99
N LEU A 280 -15.02 3.66 17.69
CA LEU A 280 -14.50 2.46 18.32
C LEU A 280 -13.27 2.81 19.15
N ASN A 281 -13.39 2.72 20.48
CA ASN A 281 -12.34 3.16 21.42
C ASN A 281 -11.88 4.60 21.16
N GLU A 282 -12.82 5.54 20.96
CA GLU A 282 -12.54 6.95 20.61
C GLU A 282 -11.99 7.21 19.20
N HIS A 283 -11.86 6.17 18.36
CA HIS A 283 -11.45 6.32 16.96
C HIS A 283 -12.65 6.39 16.04
N MET A 284 -12.63 7.36 15.15
CA MET A 284 -13.68 7.54 14.15
C MET A 284 -13.74 6.34 13.19
N VAL A 285 -14.94 5.79 13.00
CA VAL A 285 -15.28 4.77 12.02
C VAL A 285 -16.24 5.42 11.03
N TYR A 286 -15.84 5.48 9.76
CA TYR A 286 -16.50 6.31 8.76
C TYR A 286 -17.19 5.49 7.64
N LYS A 287 -16.91 4.19 7.54
CA LYS A 287 -17.45 3.33 6.46
C LYS A 287 -18.97 3.36 6.30
N ASN A 288 -19.72 3.47 7.41
CA ASN A 288 -21.18 3.46 7.38
C ASN A 288 -21.74 4.81 6.89
N CYS A 289 -21.04 5.91 7.13
CA CYS A 289 -21.37 7.20 6.55
C CYS A 289 -21.23 7.16 5.02
N VAL A 290 -20.11 6.59 4.52
CA VAL A 290 -19.90 6.37 3.07
C VAL A 290 -20.97 5.46 2.48
N LEU A 291 -21.30 4.35 3.16
CA LEU A 291 -22.29 3.39 2.68
C LEU A 291 -23.69 4.01 2.51
N ASN A 292 -24.03 4.99 3.35
CA ASN A 292 -25.32 5.68 3.33
C ASN A 292 -25.26 7.03 2.59
N GLY A 293 -24.19 7.29 1.83
CA GLY A 293 -24.12 8.44 0.94
C GLY A 293 -25.18 8.35 -0.17
N GLU A 294 -25.87 9.46 -0.42
CA GLU A 294 -26.87 9.57 -1.48
C GLU A 294 -26.18 9.65 -2.85
N GLU A 295 -26.39 8.60 -3.65
CA GLU A 295 -25.98 8.53 -5.06
C GLU A 295 -27.22 8.66 -5.95
N THR A 296 -27.19 9.58 -6.91
CA THR A 296 -28.21 9.73 -7.95
C THR A 296 -27.64 9.23 -9.28
N GLU A 297 -28.51 9.10 -10.29
CA GLU A 297 -28.06 8.80 -11.64
C GLU A 297 -27.08 9.85 -12.17
N GLU A 298 -27.17 11.11 -11.74
CA GLU A 298 -26.28 12.21 -12.14
C GLU A 298 -24.93 12.13 -11.42
N THR A 299 -24.93 11.80 -10.12
CA THR A 299 -23.73 11.80 -9.30
C THR A 299 -22.92 10.53 -9.38
N ARG A 300 -23.52 9.39 -9.76
CA ARG A 300 -22.80 8.12 -9.89
C ARG A 300 -21.70 8.17 -10.95
N MET A 301 -20.60 7.47 -10.70
CA MET A 301 -19.53 7.28 -11.70
C MET A 301 -20.08 6.67 -13.00
N LYS A 302 -19.77 7.27 -14.15
CA LYS A 302 -20.23 6.83 -15.48
C LYS A 302 -19.30 5.77 -16.07
N LEU A 303 -19.32 4.57 -15.50
CA LEU A 303 -18.43 3.45 -15.87
C LEU A 303 -18.58 3.02 -17.33
N GLU A 304 -19.71 3.31 -17.96
CA GLU A 304 -19.96 3.13 -19.40
C GLU A 304 -18.99 3.92 -20.28
N ASN A 305 -18.45 5.04 -19.78
CA ASN A 305 -17.51 5.90 -20.50
C ASN A 305 -16.07 5.36 -20.46
N CYS A 306 -15.76 4.38 -19.61
CA CYS A 306 -14.45 3.76 -19.61
C CYS A 306 -14.15 3.09 -20.95
N HIS A 307 -12.92 3.21 -21.42
CA HIS A 307 -12.50 2.55 -22.67
C HIS A 307 -12.76 1.03 -22.59
N PRO A 308 -13.28 0.37 -23.66
CA PRO A 308 -13.70 -1.04 -23.59
C PRO A 308 -12.62 -2.04 -23.20
N LYS A 309 -11.35 -1.69 -23.41
CA LYS A 309 -10.19 -2.52 -23.07
C LYS A 309 -9.57 -2.21 -21.71
N THR A 310 -10.08 -1.23 -20.97
CA THR A 310 -9.56 -0.93 -19.63
C THR A 310 -9.84 -2.10 -18.70
N ALA A 311 -8.79 -2.60 -18.05
CA ALA A 311 -8.88 -3.66 -17.05
C ALA A 311 -8.90 -3.05 -15.64
N PHE A 312 -9.63 -3.69 -14.72
CA PHE A 312 -9.80 -3.22 -13.35
C PHE A 312 -9.39 -4.29 -12.35
N ARG A 313 -8.67 -3.87 -11.32
CA ARG A 313 -8.37 -4.66 -10.14
C ARG A 313 -8.85 -3.91 -8.91
N PHE A 314 -9.63 -4.60 -8.08
CA PHE A 314 -10.06 -4.12 -6.78
C PHE A 314 -9.39 -4.95 -5.69
N VAL A 315 -8.58 -4.28 -4.86
CA VAL A 315 -7.97 -4.87 -3.66
C VAL A 315 -8.75 -4.34 -2.47
N MET A 316 -9.47 -5.23 -1.78
CA MET A 316 -10.53 -4.85 -0.84
C MET A 316 -10.32 -5.54 0.50
N ALA A 317 -9.96 -4.76 1.50
CA ALA A 317 -9.72 -5.22 2.85
C ALA A 317 -11.06 -5.43 3.59
N LEU A 318 -11.24 -6.62 4.18
CA LEU A 318 -12.51 -7.01 4.80
C LEU A 318 -12.79 -6.31 6.14
N ASP A 319 -11.74 -5.87 6.83
CA ASP A 319 -11.83 -5.16 8.10
C ASP A 319 -11.52 -3.66 7.93
N ASP A 320 -11.73 -3.11 6.72
CA ASP A 320 -11.64 -1.68 6.49
C ASP A 320 -12.77 -0.94 7.24
N LEU A 321 -12.38 -0.01 8.11
CA LEU A 321 -13.28 0.84 8.91
C LEU A 321 -13.48 2.25 8.33
N SER A 322 -12.82 2.55 7.22
CA SER A 322 -12.92 3.81 6.47
C SER A 322 -13.82 3.71 5.25
N THR A 323 -13.78 2.59 4.52
CA THR A 323 -14.61 2.39 3.32
C THR A 323 -15.40 1.07 3.36
N PRO A 324 -16.63 1.02 2.81
CA PRO A 324 -17.45 -0.19 2.79
C PRO A 324 -17.02 -1.12 1.65
N THR A 325 -15.82 -1.68 1.74
CA THR A 325 -15.12 -2.38 0.64
C THR A 325 -15.91 -3.50 -0.04
N VAL A 326 -16.67 -4.31 0.72
CA VAL A 326 -17.56 -5.36 0.18
C VAL A 326 -18.66 -4.77 -0.69
N HIS A 327 -19.28 -3.67 -0.24
CA HIS A 327 -20.27 -2.94 -1.04
C HIS A 327 -19.62 -2.37 -2.30
N VAL A 328 -18.47 -1.70 -2.18
CA VAL A 328 -17.75 -1.11 -3.31
C VAL A 328 -17.45 -2.15 -4.40
N ALA A 329 -16.80 -3.26 -4.03
CA ALA A 329 -16.46 -4.32 -4.98
C ALA A 329 -17.70 -4.92 -5.65
N LYS A 330 -18.80 -5.08 -4.92
CA LYS A 330 -20.05 -5.57 -5.49
C LYS A 330 -20.66 -4.54 -6.45
N THR A 331 -20.72 -3.27 -6.06
CA THR A 331 -21.33 -2.19 -6.84
C THR A 331 -20.53 -1.91 -8.11
N LEU A 332 -19.26 -1.51 -7.99
CA LEU A 332 -18.42 -1.19 -9.14
C LEU A 332 -18.09 -2.44 -9.97
N GLY A 333 -17.71 -3.54 -9.31
CA GLY A 333 -17.30 -4.77 -10.00
C GLY A 333 -18.44 -5.38 -10.82
N ASN A 334 -19.68 -5.40 -10.31
CA ASN A 334 -20.80 -5.93 -11.08
C ASN A 334 -21.20 -5.01 -12.24
N ARG A 335 -21.19 -3.69 -12.05
CA ARG A 335 -21.47 -2.73 -13.12
C ARG A 335 -20.45 -2.85 -14.25
N LEU A 336 -19.15 -2.94 -13.94
CA LEU A 336 -18.08 -3.14 -14.92
C LEU A 336 -18.20 -4.49 -15.65
N ARG A 337 -18.51 -5.58 -14.95
CA ARG A 337 -18.73 -6.89 -15.59
C ARG A 337 -19.93 -6.90 -16.53
N LYS A 338 -21.03 -6.20 -16.18
CA LYS A 338 -22.19 -6.00 -17.08
C LYS A 338 -21.82 -5.23 -18.34
N LEU A 339 -20.83 -4.34 -18.26
CA LEU A 339 -20.25 -3.63 -19.39
C LEU A 339 -19.14 -4.44 -20.10
N HIS A 340 -18.99 -5.73 -19.79
CA HIS A 340 -17.97 -6.62 -20.36
C HIS A 340 -16.52 -6.14 -20.17
N ARG A 341 -16.26 -5.38 -19.09
CA ARG A 341 -14.89 -5.00 -18.72
C ARG A 341 -14.19 -6.13 -17.96
N SER A 342 -12.87 -6.21 -18.07
CA SER A 342 -12.08 -7.16 -17.29
C SER A 342 -11.99 -6.69 -15.83
N VAL A 343 -12.41 -7.52 -14.89
CA VAL A 343 -12.46 -7.16 -13.46
C VAL A 343 -11.91 -8.30 -12.60
N GLU A 344 -10.82 -8.02 -11.88
CA GLU A 344 -10.26 -8.86 -10.83
C GLU A 344 -10.60 -8.26 -9.46
N THR A 345 -11.29 -9.00 -8.60
CA THR A 345 -11.61 -8.56 -7.23
C THR A 345 -10.93 -9.49 -6.26
N HIS A 346 -10.13 -8.94 -5.36
CA HIS A 346 -9.46 -9.68 -4.30
C HIS A 346 -9.85 -9.12 -2.94
N PHE A 347 -10.57 -9.93 -2.17
CA PHE A 347 -10.83 -9.66 -0.77
C PHE A 347 -9.68 -10.19 0.07
N VAL A 348 -9.18 -9.36 0.99
CA VAL A 348 -8.07 -9.72 1.87
C VAL A 348 -8.42 -9.41 3.33
N PRO A 349 -8.00 -10.24 4.30
CA PRO A 349 -8.02 -9.85 5.72
C PRO A 349 -7.11 -8.63 5.94
N GLY A 350 -7.55 -7.62 6.65
CA GLY A 350 -6.73 -6.43 6.88
C GLY A 350 -7.56 -5.15 6.89
N GLY A 351 -6.86 -4.03 6.91
CA GLY A 351 -7.43 -2.70 7.06
C GLY A 351 -7.24 -1.80 5.86
N HIS A 352 -7.48 -0.51 6.07
CA HIS A 352 -7.60 0.49 5.01
C HIS A 352 -6.32 0.75 4.20
N LEU A 353 -5.14 0.77 4.82
CA LEU A 353 -3.88 1.02 4.13
C LEU A 353 -3.18 -0.28 3.79
N LEU A 354 -3.13 -0.64 2.51
CA LEU A 354 -2.28 -1.74 2.03
C LEU A 354 -1.07 -1.14 1.31
N ASP A 355 0.11 -1.41 1.86
CA ASP A 355 1.40 -0.95 1.36
C ASP A 355 2.23 -2.13 0.79
N PRO A 356 3.41 -1.85 0.20
CA PRO A 356 4.31 -2.91 -0.22
C PRO A 356 4.67 -3.86 0.94
N PRO A 357 5.20 -5.06 0.65
CA PRO A 357 5.53 -6.03 1.68
C PRO A 357 6.49 -5.46 2.73
N CYS A 358 6.45 -6.01 3.95
CA CYS A 358 7.23 -5.57 5.11
C CYS A 358 6.90 -4.15 5.66
N PHE A 359 5.92 -3.43 5.13
CA PHE A 359 5.42 -2.22 5.78
C PHE A 359 4.68 -2.55 7.09
N PRO A 360 4.91 -1.78 8.16
CA PRO A 360 4.11 -1.91 9.37
C PRO A 360 2.64 -1.58 9.11
N PRO A 361 1.69 -2.29 9.73
CA PRO A 361 0.27 -1.98 9.66
C PRO A 361 -0.05 -0.68 10.41
N HIS A 362 -1.08 0.04 9.95
CA HIS A 362 -1.60 1.25 10.58
C HIS A 362 -3.09 1.10 10.89
N PRO A 363 -3.48 0.36 11.93
CA PRO A 363 -4.89 0.17 12.28
C PRO A 363 -5.56 1.47 12.77
N ILE A 364 -4.76 2.46 13.16
CA ILE A 364 -5.21 3.79 13.64
C ILE A 364 -4.29 4.85 13.04
N VAL A 365 -4.86 5.88 12.44
CA VAL A 365 -4.12 7.01 11.83
C VAL A 365 -4.77 8.32 12.21
N TYR A 366 -3.96 9.35 12.51
CA TYR A 366 -4.44 10.72 12.59
C TYR A 366 -4.74 11.24 11.17
N ALA A 367 -6.02 11.24 10.81
CA ALA A 367 -6.50 11.71 9.52
C ALA A 367 -6.46 13.24 9.49
N LYS A 368 -5.31 13.83 9.14
CA LYS A 368 -5.07 15.29 9.13
C LYS A 368 -6.18 16.07 8.44
N TYR A 369 -6.69 15.57 7.31
CA TYR A 369 -7.76 16.23 6.56
C TYR A 369 -9.10 16.30 7.32
N LEU A 370 -9.38 15.30 8.17
CA LEU A 370 -10.58 15.23 9.01
C LEU A 370 -10.35 15.77 10.43
N GLY A 371 -9.08 15.98 10.82
CA GLY A 371 -8.70 16.50 12.13
C GLY A 371 -8.88 15.52 13.29
N SER A 372 -9.05 14.22 13.02
CA SER A 372 -9.37 13.20 14.03
C SER A 372 -8.55 11.92 13.88
N TYR A 373 -8.46 11.12 14.95
CA TYR A 373 -7.93 9.77 14.85
C TYR A 373 -9.00 8.83 14.26
N GLN A 374 -8.64 8.18 13.17
CA GLN A 374 -9.52 7.29 12.43
C GLN A 374 -9.07 5.84 12.61
N ALA A 375 -10.05 4.96 12.81
CA ALA A 375 -9.83 3.52 12.77
C ALA A 375 -9.74 3.09 11.31
N TYR A 376 -8.62 2.48 10.93
CA TYR A 376 -8.38 1.89 9.62
C TYR A 376 -8.58 0.38 9.63
N GLY A 377 -8.56 -0.23 10.81
CA GLY A 377 -8.83 -1.66 11.02
C GLY A 377 -7.69 -2.57 10.58
N GLY A 378 -7.95 -3.88 10.61
CA GLY A 378 -6.99 -4.94 10.32
C GLY A 378 -6.21 -5.39 11.54
N GLU A 379 -6.30 -6.68 11.85
CA GLU A 379 -5.38 -7.35 12.78
C GLU A 379 -3.98 -7.43 12.15
N ASN A 380 -2.94 -7.12 12.92
CA ASN A 380 -1.58 -6.90 12.42
C ASN A 380 -1.04 -8.07 11.58
N SER A 381 -1.11 -9.30 12.08
CA SER A 381 -0.54 -10.47 11.39
C SER A 381 -1.28 -10.81 10.09
N LEU A 382 -2.61 -10.74 10.12
CA LEU A 382 -3.45 -10.96 8.95
C LEU A 382 -3.28 -9.84 7.91
N HIS A 383 -3.19 -8.59 8.37
CA HIS A 383 -2.95 -7.43 7.54
C HIS A 383 -1.59 -7.54 6.83
N GLY A 384 -0.51 -7.80 7.57
CA GLY A 384 0.82 -7.90 6.96
C GLY A 384 0.93 -9.03 5.96
N LYS A 385 0.33 -10.20 6.24
CA LYS A 385 0.22 -11.33 5.28
C LYS A 385 -0.50 -10.91 4.00
N SER A 386 -1.58 -10.14 4.14
CA SER A 386 -2.34 -9.61 3.00
C SER A 386 -1.57 -8.62 2.15
N GLN A 387 -0.66 -7.82 2.73
CA GLN A 387 0.20 -6.92 1.93
C GLN A 387 1.08 -7.71 0.96
N PHE A 388 1.70 -8.82 1.40
CA PHE A 388 2.48 -9.69 0.52
C PHE A 388 1.64 -10.24 -0.65
N LEU A 389 0.46 -10.77 -0.33
CA LEU A 389 -0.43 -11.33 -1.34
C LEU A 389 -0.97 -10.27 -2.31
N ALA A 390 -1.43 -9.14 -1.78
CA ALA A 390 -1.99 -8.05 -2.56
C ALA A 390 -0.95 -7.44 -3.50
N TRP A 391 0.30 -7.31 -3.02
CA TRP A 391 1.43 -6.83 -3.80
C TRP A 391 1.72 -7.71 -5.02
N GLU A 392 1.98 -9.01 -4.80
CA GLU A 392 2.31 -9.93 -5.90
C GLU A 392 1.19 -10.00 -6.94
N LYS A 393 -0.06 -10.06 -6.48
CA LYS A 393 -1.21 -10.07 -7.39
C LYS A 393 -1.42 -8.75 -8.14
N THR A 394 -0.93 -7.63 -7.60
CA THR A 394 -0.95 -6.33 -8.28
C THR A 394 0.13 -6.25 -9.35
N VAL A 395 1.33 -6.76 -9.06
CA VAL A 395 2.42 -6.93 -10.05
C VAL A 395 1.93 -7.80 -11.21
N GLU A 396 1.39 -9.00 -10.92
CA GLU A 396 0.86 -9.93 -11.94
C GLU A 396 -0.21 -9.25 -12.82
N PHE A 397 -1.12 -8.50 -12.20
CA PHE A 397 -2.17 -7.77 -12.92
C PHE A 397 -1.60 -6.72 -13.87
N PHE A 398 -0.61 -5.94 -13.43
CA PHE A 398 0.01 -4.95 -14.30
C PHE A 398 0.84 -5.60 -15.41
N GLU A 399 1.59 -6.67 -15.15
CA GLU A 399 2.34 -7.40 -16.19
C GLU A 399 1.42 -7.94 -17.28
N LYS A 400 0.26 -8.48 -16.88
CA LYS A 400 -0.77 -8.99 -17.79
C LYS A 400 -1.35 -7.91 -18.69
N ASN A 401 -1.61 -6.70 -18.17
CA ASN A 401 -2.38 -5.67 -18.88
C ASN A 401 -1.51 -4.60 -19.57
N LEU A 402 -0.33 -4.31 -19.02
CA LEU A 402 0.59 -3.27 -19.53
C LEU A 402 1.78 -3.85 -20.29
N GLY A 403 2.13 -5.11 -20.05
CA GLY A 403 3.27 -5.80 -20.66
C GLY A 403 4.21 -6.38 -19.60
N GLN A 404 4.93 -7.44 -19.98
CA GLN A 404 5.88 -8.13 -19.10
C GLN A 404 7.05 -7.22 -18.72
N THR A 405 7.51 -7.36 -17.48
CA THR A 405 8.71 -6.67 -16.99
C THR A 405 9.95 -7.50 -17.31
N ASN A 406 11.11 -6.86 -17.49
CA ASN A 406 12.37 -7.57 -17.69
C ASN A 406 13.26 -7.41 -16.46
N ASN A 407 13.05 -8.29 -15.48
CA ASN A 407 13.75 -8.27 -14.21
C ASN A 407 15.21 -8.77 -14.29
N SER A 408 15.66 -9.31 -15.43
CA SER A 408 17.05 -9.78 -15.58
C SER A 408 18.12 -8.70 -15.44
N LYS A 409 17.72 -7.42 -15.42
CA LYS A 409 18.62 -6.26 -15.32
C LYS A 409 18.64 -5.61 -13.93
N LEU A 410 17.71 -6.00 -13.05
CA LEU A 410 17.63 -5.55 -11.67
C LEU A 410 18.54 -6.43 -10.80
#